data_AF-A0A8B6LV22-F1
#
_entry.id   AF-A0A8B6LV22-F1
#
_cell.length_a   1.000
_cell.length_b   1.000
_cell.length_c   1.000
_cell.angle_alpha   90.00
_cell.angle_beta   90.00
_cell.angle_gamma   90.00
#
_symmetry.space_group_name_H-M   'P 1'
#
loop_
_entity.id
_entity.type
_entity.pdbx_description
1 polymer ?
#
loop_
_entity_poly.entity_id
_entity_poly.type
_entity_poly.pdbx_seq_one_letter_code
_entity_poly.pdbx_strand_id
1 'polypeptide(L)'
;MVARSRWLPPEDQLLPRDEFKRLVFLRAGGKCVFCDQPAVDAHHILERKLYPITGGYFLGNGAAVCDEHHWKCETTELTVEEVREAAGIKAPVLPDGFDPAARFDKWGNIVLEDGMREAGPLAKDDGMRRALTQGRFIGLLLPLTSKNKCFAP
;
A
#
# COMPACT_ATOMS: atom_id res chain seq x y z
N MET A 1 22.03 17.14 10.15
CA MET A 1 20.95 16.45 9.42
C MET A 1 20.67 17.25 8.16
N VAL A 2 21.19 16.79 7.02
CA VAL A 2 21.16 17.55 5.76
C VAL A 2 19.83 17.29 5.05
N ALA A 3 19.21 18.37 4.56
CA ALA A 3 17.95 18.42 3.83
C ALA A 3 17.83 17.34 2.73
N ARG A 4 17.13 16.24 3.03
CA ARG A 4 16.78 15.21 2.02
C ARG A 4 15.58 15.63 1.16
N SER A 5 14.87 16.70 1.51
CA SER A 5 13.59 17.10 0.91
C SER A 5 13.69 17.97 -0.36
N ARG A 6 14.88 18.48 -0.73
CA ARG A 6 14.99 19.44 -1.84
C ARG A 6 14.98 18.81 -3.24
N TRP A 7 15.00 17.47 -3.35
CA TRP A 7 15.20 16.77 -4.62
C TRP A 7 14.19 15.64 -4.90
N LEU A 8 13.23 15.40 -4.01
CA LEU A 8 12.15 14.46 -4.29
C LEU A 8 10.99 15.21 -4.95
N PRO A 9 10.35 14.62 -5.96
CA PRO A 9 9.12 15.17 -6.51
C PRO A 9 7.99 15.14 -5.47
N PRO A 10 6.90 15.87 -5.71
CA PRO A 10 5.67 15.72 -4.95
C PRO A 10 5.19 14.27 -4.84
N GLU A 11 4.53 13.94 -3.73
CA GLU A 11 4.05 12.57 -3.46
C GLU A 11 2.96 12.12 -4.45
N ASP A 12 2.25 13.06 -5.06
CA ASP A 12 1.22 12.86 -6.09
C ASP A 12 1.75 12.84 -7.53
N GLN A 13 3.07 12.97 -7.72
CA GLN A 13 3.65 12.85 -9.05
C GLN A 13 3.63 11.39 -9.53
N LEU A 14 3.00 11.15 -10.68
CA LEU A 14 3.08 9.87 -11.37
C LEU A 14 4.48 9.68 -11.98
N LEU A 15 5.09 8.54 -11.70
CA LEU A 15 6.46 8.23 -12.12
C LEU A 15 6.50 7.03 -13.08
N PRO A 16 7.47 7.00 -14.02
CA PRO A 16 7.86 5.77 -14.69
C PRO A 16 8.28 4.70 -13.67
N ARG A 17 8.03 3.42 -13.97
CA ARG A 17 8.31 2.29 -13.06
C ARG A 17 9.72 2.29 -12.47
N ASP A 18 10.73 2.48 -13.30
CA ASP A 18 12.12 2.44 -12.87
C ASP A 18 12.47 3.64 -11.97
N GLU A 19 11.87 4.80 -12.26
CA GLU A 19 12.05 6.02 -11.48
C GLU A 19 11.31 5.95 -10.14
N PHE A 20 10.12 5.35 -10.11
CA PHE A 20 9.39 5.03 -8.87
C PHE A 20 10.28 4.24 -7.91
N LYS A 21 10.87 3.12 -8.36
CA LYS A 21 11.76 2.32 -7.51
C LYS A 21 12.94 3.13 -7.01
N ARG A 22 13.62 3.84 -7.92
CA ARG A 22 14.80 4.65 -7.58
C ARG A 22 14.50 5.70 -6.52
N LEU A 23 13.40 6.44 -6.67
CA LEU A 23 13.03 7.53 -5.76
C LEU A 23 12.49 7.03 -4.41
N VAL A 24 11.75 5.91 -4.39
CA VAL A 24 11.35 5.24 -3.14
C VAL A 24 12.57 4.84 -2.33
N PHE A 25 13.58 4.24 -2.96
CA PHE A 25 14.84 3.86 -2.31
C PHE A 25 15.63 5.10 -1.85
N LEU A 26 15.70 6.14 -2.70
CA LEU A 26 16.39 7.38 -2.38
C LEU A 26 15.81 8.04 -1.13
N ARG A 27 14.47 8.10 -1.01
CA ARG A 27 13.79 8.64 0.18
C ARG A 27 14.19 7.91 1.45
N ALA A 28 14.25 6.59 1.40
CA ALA A 28 14.63 5.74 2.53
C ALA A 28 16.15 5.62 2.74
N GLY A 29 16.98 6.28 1.91
CA GLY A 29 18.43 6.14 1.97
C GLY A 29 18.93 4.72 1.69
N GLY A 30 18.20 3.95 0.86
CA GLY A 30 18.52 2.57 0.48
C GLY A 30 18.21 1.51 1.54
N LYS A 31 17.58 1.87 2.66
CA LYS A 31 17.22 0.95 3.74
C LYS A 31 15.73 0.66 3.77
N CYS A 32 15.35 -0.42 4.45
CA CYS A 32 13.99 -0.67 4.87
C CYS A 32 13.48 0.48 5.75
N VAL A 33 12.23 0.90 5.58
CA VAL A 33 11.64 1.95 6.43
C VAL A 33 11.38 1.49 7.87
N PHE A 34 11.37 0.17 8.13
CA PHE A 34 11.09 -0.41 9.44
C PHE A 34 12.33 -0.93 10.18
N CYS A 35 13.47 -1.08 9.52
CA CYS A 35 14.69 -1.62 10.14
C CYS A 35 15.97 -1.21 9.40
N ASP A 36 17.14 -1.56 9.93
CA ASP A 36 18.42 -1.18 9.33
C ASP A 36 18.86 -2.01 8.11
N GLN A 37 18.08 -3.03 7.73
CA GLN A 37 18.39 -3.88 6.57
C GLN A 37 18.26 -3.11 5.25
N PRO A 38 19.02 -3.50 4.20
CA PRO A 38 18.83 -2.97 2.86
C PRO A 38 17.38 -3.16 2.37
N ALA A 39 16.83 -2.16 1.70
CA ALA A 39 15.59 -2.36 0.95
C ALA A 39 15.89 -3.21 -0.29
N VAL A 40 14.99 -4.14 -0.58
CA VAL A 40 15.09 -5.03 -1.75
C VAL A 40 13.96 -4.79 -2.74
N ASP A 41 12.85 -4.21 -2.26
CA ASP A 41 11.73 -3.84 -3.10
C ASP A 41 11.13 -2.46 -2.78
N ALA A 42 10.55 -1.85 -3.81
CA ALA A 42 9.71 -0.65 -3.71
C ALA A 42 8.27 -1.12 -3.65
N HIS A 43 7.82 -1.37 -2.42
CA HIS A 43 6.50 -1.90 -2.15
C HIS A 43 5.42 -0.86 -2.43
N HIS A 44 4.38 -1.26 -3.17
CA HIS A 44 3.18 -0.43 -3.30
C HIS A 44 2.34 -0.56 -2.03
N ILE A 45 2.10 0.55 -1.33
CA ILE A 45 1.38 0.58 -0.05
C ILE A 45 -0.08 0.14 -0.26
N LEU A 46 -0.75 0.68 -1.27
CA LEU A 46 -1.97 0.14 -1.83
C LEU A 46 -1.66 -0.58 -3.14
N GLU A 47 -2.23 -1.77 -3.32
CA GLU A 47 -1.99 -2.66 -4.44
C GLU A 47 -2.20 -1.97 -5.79
N ARG A 48 -1.22 -2.11 -6.69
CA ARG A 48 -1.21 -1.43 -7.99
C ARG A 48 -2.41 -1.75 -8.87
N LYS A 49 -3.02 -2.94 -8.75
CA LYS A 49 -4.27 -3.29 -9.46
C LYS A 49 -5.46 -2.40 -9.09
N LEU A 50 -5.43 -1.73 -7.94
CA LEU A 50 -6.43 -0.73 -7.55
C LEU A 50 -6.35 0.53 -8.42
N TYR A 51 -5.23 0.76 -9.10
CA TYR A 51 -4.97 1.92 -9.96
C TYR A 51 -4.93 1.50 -11.44
N PRO A 52 -6.07 1.24 -12.09
CA PRO A 52 -6.10 0.63 -13.43
C PRO A 52 -5.40 1.47 -14.51
N ILE A 53 -5.42 2.81 -14.38
CA ILE A 53 -4.84 3.73 -15.36
C ILE A 53 -3.36 3.98 -15.08
N THR A 54 -3.00 4.24 -13.82
CA THR A 54 -1.67 4.73 -13.44
C THR A 54 -0.74 3.65 -12.90
N GLY A 55 -1.28 2.47 -12.56
CA GLY A 55 -0.56 1.37 -11.95
C GLY A 55 0.00 1.70 -10.56
N GLY A 56 -0.45 2.78 -9.93
CA GLY A 56 -0.11 3.14 -8.55
C GLY A 56 1.32 3.65 -8.34
N TYR A 57 2.04 4.02 -9.40
CA TYR A 57 3.44 4.48 -9.37
C TYR A 57 3.60 5.94 -8.90
N PHE A 58 2.87 6.31 -7.86
CA PHE A 58 2.99 7.61 -7.18
C PHE A 58 4.00 7.49 -6.05
N LEU A 59 4.86 8.48 -5.85
CA LEU A 59 5.85 8.43 -4.77
C LEU A 59 5.19 8.27 -3.38
N GLY A 60 3.99 8.84 -3.19
CA GLY A 60 3.14 8.70 -2.00
C GLY A 60 2.45 7.35 -1.84
N ASN A 61 2.60 6.43 -2.79
CA ASN A 61 2.10 5.05 -2.71
C ASN A 61 3.24 4.02 -2.68
N GLY A 62 4.50 4.42 -2.52
CA GLY A 62 5.65 3.51 -2.44
C GLY A 62 6.30 3.50 -1.07
N ALA A 63 6.86 2.37 -0.64
CA ALA A 63 7.71 2.26 0.55
C ALA A 63 8.90 1.33 0.29
N ALA A 64 10.09 1.68 0.77
CA ALA A 64 11.28 0.85 0.61
C ALA A 64 11.32 -0.17 1.76
N VAL A 65 11.30 -1.47 1.45
CA VAL A 65 11.22 -2.53 2.47
C VAL A 65 12.19 -3.66 2.17
N CYS A 66 12.65 -4.34 3.23
CA CYS A 66 13.35 -5.62 3.11
C CYS A 66 12.35 -6.77 2.91
N ASP A 67 12.83 -7.98 2.60
CA ASP A 67 11.96 -9.15 2.32
C ASP A 67 10.96 -9.46 3.44
N GLU A 68 11.39 -9.39 4.70
CA GLU A 68 10.53 -9.67 5.85
C GLU A 68 9.37 -8.66 5.94
N HIS A 69 9.68 -7.37 5.90
CA HIS A 69 8.66 -6.32 6.00
C HIS A 69 7.82 -6.23 4.73
N HIS A 70 8.37 -6.59 3.56
CA HIS A 70 7.59 -6.75 2.34
C HIS A 70 6.44 -7.74 2.56
N TRP A 71 6.73 -8.93 3.10
CA TRP A 71 5.70 -9.91 3.40
C TRP A 71 4.72 -9.44 4.46
N LYS A 72 5.16 -8.78 5.53
CA LYS A 72 4.23 -8.22 6.54
C LYS A 72 3.28 -7.18 5.97
N CYS A 73 3.70 -6.41 4.96
CA CYS A 73 2.82 -5.48 4.26
C CYS A 73 1.83 -6.24 3.33
N GLU A 74 2.32 -7.23 2.57
CA GLU A 74 1.48 -8.10 1.73
C GLU A 74 0.39 -8.82 2.55
N THR A 75 0.76 -9.38 3.71
CA THR A 75 -0.15 -10.09 4.62
C THR A 75 -0.97 -9.16 5.50
N THR A 76 -0.77 -7.84 5.41
CA THR A 76 -1.48 -6.80 6.19
C THR A 76 -1.25 -6.87 7.70
N GLU A 77 -0.18 -7.53 8.14
CA GLU A 77 0.31 -7.46 9.52
C GLU A 77 0.83 -6.06 9.85
N LEU A 78 1.37 -5.38 8.84
CA LEU A 78 1.60 -3.93 8.87
C LEU A 78 0.47 -3.24 8.11
N THR A 79 -0.15 -2.27 8.78
CA THR A 79 -1.24 -1.47 8.23
C THR A 79 -0.73 -0.45 7.22
N VAL A 80 -1.61 0.01 6.33
CA VAL A 80 -1.31 1.09 5.39
C VAL A 80 -0.84 2.35 6.11
N GLU A 81 -1.43 2.66 7.27
CA GLU A 81 -1.04 3.81 8.07
C GLU A 81 0.37 3.67 8.66
N GLU A 82 0.73 2.52 9.24
CA GLU A 82 2.07 2.27 9.76
C GLU A 82 3.14 2.37 8.67
N VAL A 83 2.85 1.88 7.46
CA VAL A 83 3.77 1.97 6.32
C VAL A 83 3.93 3.42 5.85
N ARG A 84 2.85 4.19 5.80
CA ARG A 84 2.89 5.63 5.45
C ARG A 84 3.71 6.42 6.46
N GLU A 85 3.48 6.18 7.75
CA GLU A 85 4.21 6.82 8.84
C GLU A 85 5.71 6.50 8.76
N ALA A 86 6.07 5.22 8.66
CA ALA A 86 7.46 4.79 8.55
C ALA A 86 8.17 5.35 7.30
N ALA A 87 7.44 5.48 6.18
CA ALA A 87 7.96 6.07 4.95
C ALA A 87 8.00 7.62 4.95
N GLY A 88 7.41 8.26 5.96
CA GLY A 88 7.32 9.72 6.06
C GLY A 88 6.36 10.37 5.05
N ILE A 89 5.34 9.64 4.58
CA ILE A 89 4.37 10.08 3.59
C ILE A 89 3.27 10.92 4.26
N LYS A 90 2.95 12.08 3.68
CA LYS A 90 2.00 13.04 4.26
C LYS A 90 0.77 13.31 3.40
N ALA A 91 0.92 13.16 2.09
CA ALA A 91 -0.09 13.35 1.07
C ALA A 91 -0.19 12.08 0.22
N PRO A 92 -0.72 10.97 0.79
CA PRO A 92 -0.87 9.73 0.05
C PRO A 92 -1.85 9.91 -1.11
N VAL A 93 -1.54 9.27 -2.24
CA VAL A 93 -2.50 9.15 -3.35
C VAL A 93 -3.36 7.93 -3.10
N LEU A 94 -4.67 8.08 -3.28
CA LEU A 94 -5.64 6.99 -3.20
C LEU A 94 -6.10 6.59 -4.61
N PRO A 95 -6.59 5.35 -4.80
CA PRO A 95 -7.26 4.97 -6.04
C PRO A 95 -8.54 5.78 -6.26
N ASP A 96 -8.97 5.89 -7.53
CA ASP A 96 -10.19 6.59 -7.88
C ASP A 96 -11.41 5.97 -7.17
N GLY A 97 -12.25 6.83 -6.59
CA GLY A 97 -13.47 6.41 -5.86
C GLY A 97 -13.25 5.92 -4.43
N PHE A 98 -12.01 5.88 -3.93
CA PHE A 98 -11.75 5.58 -2.52
C PHE A 98 -12.08 6.80 -1.65
N ASP A 99 -12.76 6.57 -0.53
CA ASP A 99 -13.06 7.60 0.46
C ASP A 99 -11.81 7.95 1.28
N PRO A 100 -11.31 9.20 1.25
CA PRO A 100 -10.14 9.59 2.04
C PRO A 100 -10.34 9.53 3.56
N ALA A 101 -11.58 9.47 4.05
CA ALA A 101 -11.88 9.30 5.47
C ALA A 101 -11.86 7.83 5.92
N ALA A 102 -11.93 6.88 4.98
CA ALA A 102 -11.92 5.46 5.28
C ALA A 102 -10.49 4.92 5.47
N ARG A 103 -10.38 3.84 6.24
CA ARG A 103 -9.13 3.09 6.40
C ARG A 103 -9.16 1.87 5.50
N PHE A 104 -8.04 1.58 4.86
CA PHE A 104 -7.92 0.46 3.94
C PHE A 104 -6.76 -0.44 4.33
N ASP A 105 -6.91 -1.73 4.09
CA ASP A 105 -5.75 -2.60 3.99
C ASP A 105 -5.06 -2.42 2.62
N LYS A 106 -3.88 -3.02 2.45
CA LYS A 106 -3.11 -2.97 1.20
C LYS A 106 -3.95 -3.35 -0.04
N TRP A 107 -4.90 -4.25 0.12
CA TRP A 107 -5.69 -4.83 -0.96
C TRP A 107 -6.98 -4.04 -1.24
N GLY A 108 -7.20 -2.95 -0.53
CA GLY A 108 -8.33 -2.05 -0.71
C GLY A 108 -9.60 -2.50 0.00
N ASN A 109 -9.52 -3.44 0.95
CA ASN A 109 -10.65 -3.73 1.84
C ASN A 109 -10.77 -2.62 2.88
N ILE A 110 -11.99 -2.19 3.20
CA ILE A 110 -12.21 -1.16 4.24
C ILE A 110 -12.05 -1.82 5.60
N VAL A 111 -11.17 -1.29 6.44
CA VAL A 111 -10.93 -1.78 7.80
C VAL A 111 -11.87 -1.04 8.76
N LEU A 112 -12.76 -1.78 9.40
CA LEU A 112 -13.73 -1.27 10.38
C LEU A 112 -13.07 -1.08 11.76
N GLU A 113 -13.76 -0.37 12.66
CA GLU A 113 -13.27 -0.08 14.01
C GLU A 113 -13.01 -1.34 14.85
N ASP A 114 -13.78 -2.40 14.62
CA ASP A 114 -13.65 -3.70 15.29
C ASP A 114 -12.59 -4.62 14.65
N GLY A 115 -11.92 -4.16 13.59
CA GLY A 115 -10.91 -4.92 12.85
C GLY A 115 -11.49 -5.84 11.76
N MET A 116 -12.81 -5.97 11.65
CA MET A 116 -13.45 -6.64 10.51
C MET A 116 -13.22 -5.83 9.23
N ARG A 117 -13.32 -6.49 8.08
CA ARG A 117 -12.97 -5.89 6.80
C ARG A 117 -14.10 -6.03 5.80
N GLU A 118 -14.60 -4.92 5.28
CA GLU A 118 -15.51 -4.95 4.14
C GLU A 118 -14.73 -5.20 2.86
N ALA A 119 -15.16 -6.22 2.11
CA ALA A 119 -14.49 -6.65 0.90
C ALA A 119 -14.45 -5.55 -0.17
N GLY A 120 -13.24 -5.21 -0.62
CA GLY A 120 -12.98 -4.18 -1.63
C GLY A 120 -12.96 -4.69 -3.08
N PRO A 121 -12.46 -3.87 -4.02
CA PRO A 121 -12.42 -4.20 -5.46
C PRO A 121 -11.69 -5.52 -5.78
N LEU A 122 -10.68 -5.89 -4.98
CA LEU A 122 -9.84 -7.07 -5.17
C LEU A 122 -10.30 -8.30 -4.38
N ALA A 123 -11.54 -8.34 -3.87
CA ALA A 123 -12.04 -9.43 -3.04
C ALA A 123 -11.91 -10.85 -3.64
N LYS A 124 -11.84 -10.95 -4.96
CA LYS A 124 -11.69 -12.21 -5.72
C LYS A 124 -10.27 -12.45 -6.24
N ASP A 125 -9.33 -11.56 -5.97
CA ASP A 125 -7.94 -11.70 -6.43
C ASP A 125 -7.22 -12.82 -5.67
N ASP A 126 -6.61 -13.75 -6.40
CA ASP A 126 -5.91 -14.89 -5.80
C ASP A 126 -4.71 -14.47 -4.95
N GLY A 127 -4.02 -13.39 -5.33
CA GLY A 127 -2.91 -12.82 -4.58
C GLY A 127 -3.37 -12.31 -3.22
N MET A 128 -4.42 -11.48 -3.21
CA MET A 128 -5.05 -11.02 -1.97
C MET A 128 -5.45 -12.20 -1.09
N ARG A 129 -6.22 -13.16 -1.64
CA ARG A 129 -6.75 -14.28 -0.83
C ARG A 129 -5.63 -15.10 -0.22
N ARG A 130 -4.55 -15.37 -0.96
CA ARG A 130 -3.38 -16.07 -0.43
C ARG A 130 -2.69 -15.28 0.67
N ALA A 131 -2.45 -13.98 0.46
CA ALA A 131 -1.76 -13.13 1.42
C ALA A 131 -2.55 -12.98 2.74
N LEU A 132 -3.85 -12.71 2.66
CA LEU A 132 -4.71 -12.62 3.85
C LEU A 132 -4.87 -13.97 4.56
N THR A 133 -4.83 -15.09 3.84
CA THR A 133 -4.83 -16.42 4.45
C THR A 133 -3.54 -16.65 5.24
N GLN A 134 -2.39 -16.32 4.64
CA GLN A 134 -1.08 -16.45 5.28
C GLN A 134 -0.95 -15.55 6.53
N GLY A 135 -1.45 -14.31 6.45
CA GLY A 135 -1.53 -13.38 7.59
C GLY A 135 -2.61 -13.71 8.62
N ARG A 136 -3.45 -14.72 8.36
CA ARG A 136 -4.61 -15.10 9.20
C ARG A 136 -5.70 -14.01 9.30
N PHE A 137 -5.71 -13.05 8.38
CA PHE A 137 -6.73 -12.00 8.28
C PHE A 137 -7.92 -12.39 7.41
N ILE A 138 -7.84 -13.49 6.66
CA ILE A 138 -8.96 -13.93 5.79
C ILE A 138 -10.26 -14.17 6.57
N GLY A 139 -10.17 -14.57 7.84
CA GLY A 139 -11.33 -14.74 8.72
C GLY A 139 -12.01 -13.45 9.15
N LEU A 140 -11.34 -12.30 8.98
CA LEU A 140 -11.90 -10.98 9.27
C LEU A 140 -12.58 -10.35 8.05
N LEU A 141 -12.45 -10.97 6.86
CA LEU A 141 -13.03 -10.46 5.63
C LEU A 141 -14.53 -10.81 5.57
N LEU A 142 -15.37 -9.79 5.61
CA LEU A 142 -16.80 -9.92 5.47
C LEU A 142 -17.16 -10.37 4.03
N PRO A 143 -18.25 -11.15 3.85
CA PRO A 143 -18.72 -11.51 2.53
C PRO A 143 -19.05 -10.29 1.67
N LEU A 144 -18.86 -10.42 0.35
CA LEU A 144 -19.28 -9.39 -0.61
C LEU A 144 -20.78 -9.10 -0.44
N THR A 145 -21.11 -7.88 -0.04
CA THR A 145 -22.49 -7.41 0.00
C THR A 145 -22.89 -6.81 -1.36
N SER A 146 -24.19 -6.61 -1.58
CA SER A 146 -24.72 -5.97 -2.78
C SER A 146 -24.22 -4.53 -2.97
N LYS A 147 -23.81 -3.84 -1.90
CA LYS A 147 -23.21 -2.49 -1.96
C LYS A 147 -21.78 -2.51 -2.52
N ASN A 148 -21.03 -3.58 -2.26
CA ASN A 148 -19.63 -3.70 -2.68
C ASN A 148 -19.49 -4.31 -4.09
N LYS A 149 -20.61 -4.62 -4.76
CA LYS A 149 -20.61 -5.10 -6.17
C LYS A 149 -20.21 -4.01 -7.17
N CYS A 150 -20.29 -2.73 -6.79
CA CYS A 150 -20.02 -1.60 -7.70
C CYS A 150 -18.54 -1.30 -7.94
N PHE A 151 -17.62 -2.02 -7.29
CA PHE A 151 -16.18 -1.91 -7.54
C PHE A 151 -15.64 -2.94 -8.54
N ALA A 152 -16.50 -3.81 -9.08
CA ALA A 152 -16.14 -4.67 -10.21
C ALA A 152 -16.29 -3.87 -11.52
N PRO A 153 -15.29 -3.92 -12.42
CA PRO A 153 -15.41 -3.34 -13.75
C PRO A 153 -16.57 -3.98 -14.55
#